data_AF-A0A7S1UMY3-F1
#
_entry.id   AF-A0A7S1UMY3-F1
#
_cell.length_a   1.000
_cell.length_b   1.000
_cell.length_c   1.000
_cell.angle_alpha   90.00
_cell.angle_beta   90.00
_cell.angle_gamma   90.00
#
_symmetry.space_group_name_H-M   'P 1'
#
loop_
_entity.id
_entity.type
_entity.pdbx_description
1 polymer ?
#
loop_
_entity_poly.entity_id
_entity_poly.type
_entity_poly.pdbx_seq_one_letter_code
_entity_poly.pdbx_strand_id
1 'polypeptide(L)'
;PFHSRMKSISHGNRRRVLWRFLNGRSAVRCSDPPAIGDGEGGRAMIHQQRKRRFSSSTTIQVTNSFAHSNQSETDDETSPSELVDYLLNYTSSLMKAKSQHVVAFSGGVDSSLVLKLLHDSAESSEKKDDVRAVLGISPAVPQEQIDLARRVAENVGVDLTEIPTDEGGDDVYIANAGEACLACKTHLYSTLKAVLDYHEAEHGNSSATAGQLYNGTNKDDTADPTRLGLIAAANFSVASPLEHMTKAQVRRAAQHLGLPNWNTAASPCLRSRLALGVEATQSHLSMIEQAERKVRATLPLNETSNMRVRMLARQRARVEVDLCMVPEAERMVEEWSPHFQALGFASVQVSPFKSGSVATKADTSTVGGDVSDNEQAA
;
A
#
# COMPACT_ATOMS: atom_id res chain seq x y z
N PRO A 1 24.66 50.87 2.17
CA PRO A 1 24.71 51.56 3.48
C PRO A 1 23.31 51.71 4.12
N PHE A 2 22.88 50.72 4.90
CA PHE A 2 22.22 50.93 6.19
C PHE A 2 22.35 49.65 7.02
N HIS A 3 22.46 49.80 8.34
CA HIS A 3 22.99 48.76 9.24
C HIS A 3 21.89 47.99 9.98
N SER A 4 22.14 46.69 10.17
CA SER A 4 21.89 45.86 11.36
C SER A 4 20.52 45.88 12.08
N ARG A 5 20.00 44.68 12.34
CA ARG A 5 20.11 44.06 13.68
C ARG A 5 19.67 42.59 13.70
N MET A 6 20.60 41.70 14.07
CA MET A 6 20.24 40.49 14.80
C MET A 6 19.76 40.87 16.21
N LYS A 7 18.81 40.11 16.75
CA LYS A 7 18.82 39.69 18.16
C LYS A 7 17.96 38.44 18.34
N SER A 8 18.53 37.42 18.96
CA SER A 8 17.81 36.26 19.45
C SER A 8 17.05 36.59 20.74
N ILE A 9 15.90 35.95 20.93
CA ILE A 9 15.37 35.61 22.26
C ILE A 9 14.83 34.18 22.17
N SER A 10 15.15 33.38 23.18
CA SER A 10 14.77 31.98 23.29
C SER A 10 13.73 31.76 24.39
N HIS A 11 13.20 30.54 24.46
CA HIS A 11 12.38 29.98 25.55
C HIS A 11 10.93 30.48 25.71
N GLY A 12 10.02 29.54 25.43
CA GLY A 12 9.23 28.97 26.54
C GLY A 12 7.76 29.38 26.65
N ASN A 13 6.88 28.63 25.98
CA ASN A 13 5.56 28.34 26.56
C ASN A 13 4.92 27.05 26.00
N ARG A 14 5.17 25.89 26.64
CA ARG A 14 4.44 24.65 26.37
C ARG A 14 3.02 24.74 26.96
N ARG A 15 2.05 25.22 26.18
CA ARG A 15 0.63 25.07 26.53
C ARG A 15 0.18 23.63 26.24
N ARG A 16 0.03 22.81 27.29
CA ARG A 16 -0.66 21.52 27.21
C ARG A 16 -2.12 21.75 26.81
N VAL A 17 -2.49 21.36 25.59
CA VAL A 17 -3.90 21.28 25.18
C VAL A 17 -4.44 19.94 25.66
N LEU A 18 -5.22 19.96 26.74
CA LEU A 18 -5.85 18.78 27.32
C LEU A 18 -7.12 18.43 26.54
N TRP A 19 -7.01 17.61 25.49
CA TRP A 19 -8.18 17.10 24.79
C TRP A 19 -8.93 16.07 25.65
N ARG A 20 -10.10 16.46 26.16
CA ARG A 20 -11.07 15.53 26.75
C ARG A 20 -11.72 14.72 25.63
N PHE A 21 -11.44 13.43 25.57
CA PHE A 21 -12.26 12.49 24.80
C PHE A 21 -13.63 12.36 25.44
N LEU A 22 -14.66 12.89 24.76
CA LEU A 22 -16.06 12.59 24.99
C LEU A 22 -16.72 12.32 23.64
N ASN A 23 -16.87 11.03 23.31
CA ASN A 23 -18.03 10.48 22.61
C ASN A 23 -17.89 8.96 22.56
N GLY A 24 -18.58 8.27 23.47
CA GLY A 24 -18.66 6.82 23.48
C GLY A 24 -19.61 6.31 22.39
N ARG A 25 -19.08 6.02 21.21
CA ARG A 25 -19.65 4.98 20.33
C ARG A 25 -18.72 3.77 20.43
N SER A 26 -19.22 2.66 20.96
CA SER A 26 -18.45 1.42 21.01
C SER A 26 -18.14 0.95 19.59
N ALA A 27 -16.86 0.98 19.21
CA ALA A 27 -16.43 0.44 17.93
C ALA A 27 -16.73 -1.07 17.88
N VAL A 28 -17.37 -1.52 16.80
CA VAL A 28 -17.65 -2.94 16.59
C VAL A 28 -16.31 -3.63 16.27
N ARG A 29 -15.89 -4.58 17.12
CA ARG A 29 -14.77 -5.46 16.78
C ARG A 29 -15.29 -6.57 15.88
N CYS A 30 -14.73 -6.65 14.69
CA CYS A 30 -15.01 -7.73 13.76
C CYS A 30 -13.87 -8.75 13.87
N SER A 31 -14.22 -9.99 14.22
CA SER A 31 -13.27 -11.10 14.24
C SER A 31 -12.84 -11.44 12.81
N ASP A 32 -11.58 -11.81 12.62
CA ASP A 32 -11.12 -12.39 11.35
C ASP A 32 -11.91 -13.68 11.04
N PRO A 33 -12.28 -13.93 9.77
CA PRO A 33 -12.89 -15.20 9.39
C PRO A 33 -11.85 -16.33 9.51
N PRO A 34 -12.23 -17.52 9.99
CA PRO A 34 -11.30 -18.65 10.07
C PRO A 34 -10.85 -19.09 8.68
N ALA A 35 -9.58 -19.49 8.56
CA ALA A 35 -9.06 -20.09 7.33
C ALA A 35 -9.85 -21.36 6.99
N ILE A 36 -10.33 -21.44 5.75
CA ILE A 36 -11.02 -22.64 5.25
C ILE A 36 -9.96 -23.70 4.98
N GLY A 37 -9.92 -24.74 5.81
CA GLY A 37 -9.09 -25.91 5.55
C GLY A 37 -9.74 -26.81 4.50
N ASP A 38 -8.99 -27.17 3.46
CA ASP A 38 -9.44 -28.11 2.43
C ASP A 38 -9.61 -29.51 3.01
N GLY A 39 -10.86 -30.00 3.02
CA GLY A 39 -11.18 -31.35 3.49
C GLY A 39 -10.98 -32.41 2.41
N GLU A 40 -10.27 -33.49 2.75
CA GLU A 40 -10.16 -34.67 1.89
C GLU A 40 -11.53 -35.37 1.67
N GLY A 41 -11.78 -35.84 0.46
CA GLY A 41 -12.79 -36.87 0.22
C GLY A 41 -13.38 -36.92 -1.19
N GLY A 42 -13.24 -38.06 -1.89
CA GLY A 42 -14.05 -38.34 -3.09
C GLY A 42 -13.36 -39.13 -4.20
N ARG A 43 -13.20 -40.45 -4.03
CA ARG A 43 -12.83 -41.35 -5.15
C ARG A 43 -13.97 -41.45 -6.17
N ALA A 44 -13.64 -41.40 -7.46
CA ALA A 44 -14.41 -42.05 -8.51
C ALA A 44 -13.46 -42.60 -9.61
N MET A 45 -13.62 -43.88 -9.97
CA MET A 45 -12.98 -44.45 -11.17
C MET A 45 -13.86 -44.17 -12.40
N ILE A 46 -13.30 -44.24 -13.63
CA ILE A 46 -13.79 -45.09 -14.73
C ILE A 46 -12.85 -45.09 -15.96
N HIS A 47 -12.54 -46.31 -16.43
CA HIS A 47 -12.10 -46.79 -17.76
C HIS A 47 -10.98 -46.15 -18.63
N GLN A 48 -9.92 -46.97 -18.77
CA GLN A 48 -9.13 -47.32 -19.96
C GLN A 48 -9.58 -46.85 -21.37
N GLN A 49 -8.62 -46.48 -22.25
CA GLN A 49 -8.13 -47.37 -23.33
C GLN A 49 -6.85 -46.89 -24.09
N ARG A 50 -5.74 -47.60 -23.85
CA ARG A 50 -4.74 -48.16 -24.81
C ARG A 50 -4.33 -47.47 -26.15
N LYS A 51 -2.98 -47.41 -26.31
CA LYS A 51 -2.11 -47.44 -27.54
C LYS A 51 -1.66 -46.05 -28.08
N ARG A 52 -0.53 -45.86 -28.81
CA ARG A 52 0.56 -46.76 -29.30
C ARG A 52 1.89 -45.99 -29.61
N ARG A 53 3.05 -46.59 -29.26
CA ARG A 53 4.44 -46.42 -29.81
C ARG A 53 5.09 -45.00 -29.88
N PHE A 54 6.21 -44.71 -29.21
CA PHE A 54 7.63 -45.13 -29.38
C PHE A 54 8.39 -44.48 -30.55
N SER A 55 9.30 -43.53 -30.25
CA SER A 55 10.60 -43.35 -30.94
C SER A 55 11.56 -42.48 -30.10
N SER A 56 12.74 -43.05 -29.74
CA SER A 56 14.07 -42.41 -29.58
C SER A 56 14.18 -40.93 -29.13
N SER A 57 14.95 -40.55 -28.10
CA SER A 57 16.38 -40.85 -27.93
C SER A 57 16.97 -40.30 -26.60
N THR A 58 18.15 -40.81 -26.23
CA THR A 58 19.18 -40.17 -25.37
C THR A 58 18.76 -39.63 -23.98
N THR A 59 18.73 -40.52 -22.98
CA THR A 59 18.78 -40.12 -21.57
C THR A 59 20.24 -40.01 -21.11
N ILE A 60 20.71 -38.80 -20.82
CA ILE A 60 21.88 -38.57 -19.97
C ILE A 60 21.36 -38.28 -18.56
N GLN A 61 21.57 -39.19 -17.60
CA GLN A 61 21.34 -38.88 -16.18
C GLN A 61 22.65 -38.47 -15.53
N VAL A 62 22.73 -37.17 -15.23
CA VAL A 62 23.70 -36.62 -14.27
C VAL A 62 23.23 -37.00 -12.86
N THR A 63 24.08 -37.67 -12.10
CA THR A 63 23.81 -38.00 -10.69
C THR A 63 24.01 -36.76 -9.82
N ASN A 64 22.94 -36.00 -9.55
CA ASN A 64 22.98 -34.93 -8.55
C ASN A 64 22.53 -35.46 -7.18
N SER A 65 23.49 -35.92 -6.39
CA SER A 65 23.32 -36.21 -4.97
C SER A 65 23.50 -34.93 -4.14
N PHE A 66 22.42 -34.18 -3.93
CA PHE A 66 22.35 -33.19 -2.86
C PHE A 66 21.04 -33.36 -2.09
N ALA A 67 21.17 -33.70 -0.81
CA ALA A 67 20.04 -33.98 0.06
C ALA A 67 19.17 -32.72 0.22
N HIS A 68 17.93 -32.80 -0.24
CA HIS A 68 16.90 -31.86 0.21
C HIS A 68 16.54 -32.23 1.64
N SER A 69 17.06 -31.48 2.60
CA SER A 69 16.47 -31.41 3.94
C SER A 69 15.15 -30.66 3.84
N ASN A 70 14.05 -31.31 4.21
CA ASN A 70 12.74 -30.67 4.30
C ASN A 70 12.80 -29.47 5.25
N GLN A 71 12.64 -28.26 4.73
CA GLN A 71 12.24 -27.10 5.52
C GLN A 71 10.72 -26.98 5.43
N SER A 72 10.04 -27.62 6.38
CA SER A 72 8.59 -27.49 6.60
C SER A 72 8.33 -26.60 7.82
N GLU A 73 7.56 -25.53 7.62
CA GLU A 73 6.66 -24.95 8.62
C GLU A 73 7.27 -24.62 10.01
N THR A 74 8.23 -23.69 10.08
CA THR A 74 8.77 -23.16 11.36
C THR A 74 8.80 -21.62 11.46
N ASP A 75 8.17 -20.89 10.53
CA ASP A 75 8.27 -19.41 10.41
C ASP A 75 7.67 -18.59 11.59
N ASP A 76 7.05 -19.21 12.61
CA ASP A 76 6.32 -18.53 13.69
C ASP A 76 7.01 -18.57 15.08
N GLU A 77 8.02 -19.42 15.28
CA GLU A 77 8.67 -19.59 16.60
C GLU A 77 9.68 -18.48 16.96
N THR A 78 10.24 -17.75 16.00
CA THR A 78 11.25 -16.70 16.25
C THR A 78 10.70 -15.59 17.14
N SER A 79 11.38 -15.25 18.24
CA SER A 79 10.90 -14.19 19.15
C SER A 79 10.83 -12.82 18.46
N PRO A 80 9.95 -11.89 18.90
CA PRO A 80 9.86 -10.56 18.30
C PRO A 80 11.18 -9.78 18.33
N SER A 81 12.01 -10.02 19.35
CA SER A 81 13.36 -9.47 19.48
C SER A 81 14.33 -10.04 18.45
N GLU A 82 14.42 -11.37 18.31
CA GLU A 82 15.33 -12.00 17.33
C GLU A 82 14.97 -11.62 15.89
N LEU A 83 13.68 -11.48 15.60
CA LEU A 83 13.18 -10.99 14.32
C LEU A 83 13.63 -9.55 14.04
N VAL A 84 13.58 -8.67 15.05
CA VAL A 84 14.02 -7.27 14.94
C VAL A 84 15.54 -7.18 14.85
N ASP A 85 16.29 -7.96 15.64
CA ASP A 85 17.76 -8.03 15.56
C ASP A 85 18.22 -8.49 14.17
N TYR A 86 17.56 -9.51 13.61
CA TYR A 86 17.82 -9.96 12.23
C TYR A 86 17.54 -8.84 11.21
N LEU A 87 16.40 -8.16 11.32
CA LEU A 87 16.01 -7.07 10.42
C LEU A 87 16.94 -5.86 10.51
N LEU A 88 17.41 -5.50 11.70
CA LEU A 88 18.40 -4.43 11.90
C LEU A 88 19.74 -4.81 11.26
N ASN A 89 20.24 -6.03 11.51
CA ASN A 89 21.48 -6.51 10.91
C ASN A 89 21.41 -6.56 9.37
N TYR A 90 20.32 -7.08 8.81
CA TYR A 90 20.10 -7.11 7.37
C TYR A 90 19.98 -5.69 6.79
N THR A 91 19.19 -4.81 7.41
CA THR A 91 19.06 -3.41 6.97
C THR A 91 20.40 -2.68 6.99
N SER A 92 21.19 -2.82 8.06
CA SER A 92 22.56 -2.28 8.15
C SER A 92 23.46 -2.81 7.03
N SER A 93 23.32 -4.08 6.61
CA SER A 93 24.10 -4.63 5.50
C SER A 93 23.73 -4.05 4.12
N LEU A 94 22.52 -3.49 3.98
CA LEU A 94 22.06 -2.77 2.79
C LEU A 94 22.41 -1.27 2.82
N MET A 95 22.93 -0.75 3.94
CA MET A 95 23.30 0.65 4.10
C MET A 95 24.71 0.91 3.55
N LYS A 96 24.78 1.77 2.53
CA LYS A 96 26.05 2.29 2.00
C LYS A 96 26.62 3.34 2.96
N ALA A 97 27.86 3.12 3.43
CA ALA A 97 28.52 4.07 4.33
C ALA A 97 28.63 5.48 3.72
N LYS A 98 28.36 6.51 4.55
CA LYS A 98 28.41 7.93 4.19
C LYS A 98 27.43 8.37 3.08
N SER A 99 26.42 7.56 2.76
CA SER A 99 25.40 7.89 1.75
C SER A 99 24.13 8.44 2.39
N GLN A 100 23.32 9.15 1.61
CA GLN A 100 21.94 9.48 2.02
C GLN A 100 21.02 8.27 1.85
N HIS A 101 20.11 8.06 2.79
CA HIS A 101 19.14 6.98 2.81
C HIS A 101 17.72 7.55 2.73
N VAL A 102 17.12 7.54 1.54
CA VAL A 102 15.78 8.09 1.30
C VAL A 102 14.75 6.98 1.22
N VAL A 103 13.76 7.02 2.12
CA VAL A 103 12.63 6.09 2.14
C VAL A 103 11.47 6.64 1.33
N ALA A 104 11.01 5.86 0.35
CA ALA A 104 9.73 6.06 -0.33
C ALA A 104 8.58 5.76 0.64
N PHE A 105 8.23 6.77 1.43
CA PHE A 105 7.44 6.64 2.63
C PHE A 105 5.97 6.95 2.36
N SER A 106 5.07 6.05 2.77
CA SER A 106 3.63 6.18 2.51
C SER A 106 2.79 6.30 3.78
N GLY A 107 3.41 6.29 4.96
CA GLY A 107 2.70 6.18 6.25
C GLY A 107 2.06 4.80 6.50
N GLY A 108 2.15 3.86 5.56
CA GLY A 108 1.75 2.46 5.76
C GLY A 108 2.78 1.67 6.54
N VAL A 109 2.35 0.62 7.25
CA VAL A 109 3.17 -0.15 8.21
C VAL A 109 4.51 -0.63 7.62
N ASP A 110 4.54 -1.08 6.36
CA ASP A 110 5.76 -1.62 5.75
C ASP A 110 6.84 -0.54 5.56
N SER A 111 6.46 0.59 4.95
CA SER A 111 7.37 1.74 4.81
C SER A 111 7.74 2.39 6.14
N SER A 112 6.91 2.19 7.17
CA SER A 112 7.16 2.69 8.54
C SER A 112 8.17 1.82 9.27
N LEU A 113 8.07 0.50 9.11
CA LEU A 113 9.07 -0.44 9.61
C LEU A 113 10.42 -0.20 8.92
N VAL A 114 10.46 -0.01 7.60
CA VAL A 114 11.71 0.32 6.89
C VAL A 114 12.31 1.64 7.37
N LEU A 115 11.50 2.68 7.57
CA LEU A 115 11.98 3.96 8.13
C LEU A 115 12.59 3.78 9.54
N LYS A 116 11.90 3.02 10.40
CA LYS A 116 12.36 2.74 11.77
C LYS A 116 13.63 1.90 11.78
N LEU A 117 13.72 0.85 10.95
CA LEU A 117 14.91 0.01 10.83
C LEU A 117 16.12 0.82 10.33
N LEU A 118 15.96 1.67 9.32
CA LEU A 118 17.06 2.50 8.81
C LEU A 118 17.54 3.53 9.86
N HIS A 119 16.61 4.19 10.55
CA HIS A 119 16.94 5.11 11.64
C HIS A 119 17.69 4.39 12.78
N ASP A 120 17.21 3.21 13.19
CA ASP A 120 17.76 2.46 14.30
C ASP A 120 19.12 1.82 13.96
N SER A 121 19.29 1.34 12.72
CA SER A 121 20.58 0.95 12.15
C SER A 121 21.56 2.13 12.07
N ALA A 122 21.10 3.33 11.71
CA ALA A 122 21.92 4.54 11.65
C ALA A 122 22.48 4.97 13.02
N GLU A 123 21.83 4.62 14.14
CA GLU A 123 22.36 4.91 15.48
C GLU A 123 23.70 4.21 15.76
N SER A 124 23.92 3.05 15.14
CA SER A 124 25.19 2.31 15.23
C SER A 124 26.33 2.94 14.40
N SER A 125 26.03 3.94 13.57
CA SER A 125 26.92 4.45 12.51
C SER A 125 26.98 5.99 12.43
N GLU A 126 27.17 6.65 13.57
CA GLU A 126 27.47 8.09 13.76
C GLU A 126 26.49 9.13 13.14
N LYS A 127 25.49 8.76 12.33
CA LYS A 127 24.74 9.72 11.48
C LYS A 127 23.27 9.36 11.26
N LYS A 128 22.40 9.70 12.22
CA LYS A 128 20.94 9.62 12.02
C LYS A 128 20.43 10.60 10.94
N ASP A 129 21.09 11.75 10.80
CA ASP A 129 20.75 12.84 9.86
C ASP A 129 20.83 12.42 8.37
N ASP A 130 21.45 11.28 8.07
CA ASP A 130 21.54 10.71 6.71
C ASP A 130 20.27 9.91 6.32
N VAL A 131 19.31 9.67 7.24
CA VAL A 131 18.04 8.96 6.98
C VAL A 131 16.88 9.94 6.82
N ARG A 132 16.10 9.81 5.74
CA ARG A 132 14.96 10.71 5.43
C ARG A 132 13.73 9.97 4.97
N ALA A 133 12.56 10.40 5.44
CA ALA A 133 11.28 10.00 4.90
C ALA A 133 10.86 10.98 3.79
N VAL A 134 10.52 10.48 2.60
CA VAL A 134 9.96 11.30 1.52
C VAL A 134 8.59 10.76 1.12
N LEU A 135 7.56 11.58 1.28
CA LEU A 135 6.18 11.32 0.87
C LEU A 135 5.89 12.08 -0.43
N GLY A 136 5.57 11.34 -1.49
CA GLY A 136 5.01 11.90 -2.71
C GLY A 136 3.59 12.41 -2.45
N ILE A 137 3.35 13.68 -2.73
CA ILE A 137 2.05 14.35 -2.61
C ILE A 137 1.40 14.37 -3.98
N SER A 138 0.30 13.63 -4.11
CA SER A 138 -0.49 13.57 -5.34
C SER A 138 -1.97 13.41 -5.02
N PRO A 139 -2.86 13.61 -6.01
CA PRO A 139 -4.31 13.46 -5.84
C PRO A 139 -4.74 12.07 -5.38
N ALA A 140 -3.88 11.06 -5.50
CA ALA A 140 -4.17 9.70 -5.07
C ALA A 140 -3.82 9.42 -3.60
N VAL A 141 -3.17 10.34 -2.89
CA VAL A 141 -2.84 10.21 -1.46
C VAL A 141 -3.88 10.98 -0.62
N PRO A 142 -4.74 10.29 0.16
CA PRO A 142 -5.77 10.95 0.95
C PRO A 142 -5.17 11.70 2.14
N GLN A 143 -5.81 12.79 2.59
CA GLN A 143 -5.32 13.63 3.68
C GLN A 143 -5.09 12.84 4.98
N GLU A 144 -5.96 11.86 5.28
CA GLU A 144 -5.83 10.96 6.43
C GLU A 144 -4.51 10.17 6.41
N GLN A 145 -4.02 9.79 5.22
CA GLN A 145 -2.75 9.08 5.04
C GLN A 145 -1.56 10.01 5.13
N ILE A 146 -1.66 11.26 4.64
CA ILE A 146 -0.64 12.31 4.85
C ILE A 146 -0.48 12.57 6.36
N ASP A 147 -1.59 12.74 7.08
CA ASP A 147 -1.57 13.00 8.51
C ASP A 147 -1.07 11.78 9.32
N LEU A 148 -1.33 10.55 8.86
CA LEU A 148 -0.75 9.34 9.43
C LEU A 148 0.78 9.29 9.20
N ALA A 149 1.23 9.58 7.98
CA ALA A 149 2.65 9.63 7.64
C ALA A 149 3.40 10.63 8.53
N ARG A 150 2.88 11.86 8.69
CA ARG A 150 3.42 12.88 9.60
C ARG A 150 3.59 12.35 11.03
N ARG A 151 2.52 11.79 11.62
CA ARG A 151 2.55 11.25 13.00
C ARG A 151 3.53 10.10 13.17
N VAL A 152 3.66 9.23 12.16
CA VAL A 152 4.59 8.10 12.21
C VAL A 152 6.05 8.56 12.07
N ALA A 153 6.34 9.50 11.16
CA ALA A 153 7.68 10.07 11.03
C ALA A 153 8.12 10.81 12.31
N GLU A 154 7.23 11.62 12.91
CA GLU A 154 7.44 12.26 14.21
C GLU A 154 7.68 11.23 15.33
N ASN A 155 6.95 10.12 15.33
CA ASN A 155 7.13 9.04 16.31
C ASN A 155 8.47 8.29 16.16
N VAL A 156 8.94 8.08 14.93
CA VAL A 156 10.27 7.50 14.67
C VAL A 156 11.40 8.49 15.02
N GLY A 157 11.14 9.80 14.87
CA GLY A 157 12.12 10.87 15.08
C GLY A 157 12.86 11.27 13.80
N VAL A 158 12.28 11.04 12.62
CA VAL A 158 12.86 11.39 11.31
C VAL A 158 12.03 12.47 10.63
N ASP A 159 12.72 13.44 10.03
CA ASP A 159 12.07 14.50 9.25
C ASP A 159 11.34 13.94 8.01
N LEU A 160 10.09 14.38 7.84
CA LEU A 160 9.27 14.06 6.67
C LEU A 160 9.35 15.17 5.64
N THR A 161 9.89 14.85 4.46
CA THR A 161 9.81 15.71 3.27
C THR A 161 8.55 15.36 2.49
N GLU A 162 7.66 16.34 2.30
CA GLU A 162 6.51 16.24 1.41
C GLU A 162 6.83 16.90 0.07
N ILE A 163 6.76 16.14 -1.03
CA ILE A 163 7.12 16.62 -2.37
C ILE A 163 6.02 16.32 -3.39
N PRO A 164 5.55 17.27 -4.20
CA PRO A 164 4.59 17.00 -5.26
C PRO A 164 5.12 15.99 -6.29
N THR A 165 4.26 15.09 -6.76
CA THR A 165 4.53 14.21 -7.91
C THR A 165 3.56 14.51 -9.06
N ASP A 166 3.98 14.23 -10.28
CA ASP A 166 3.38 14.68 -11.53
C ASP A 166 2.67 13.57 -12.32
N GLU A 167 2.41 12.40 -11.72
CA GLU A 167 1.79 11.27 -12.42
C GLU A 167 0.37 11.55 -12.92
N GLY A 168 -0.28 12.59 -12.40
CA GLY A 168 -1.56 13.10 -12.90
C GLY A 168 -1.50 13.75 -14.29
N GLY A 169 -0.31 13.92 -14.89
CA GLY A 169 -0.09 14.33 -16.27
C GLY A 169 0.29 13.20 -17.23
N ASP A 170 0.30 11.94 -16.76
CA ASP A 170 0.70 10.76 -17.54
C ASP A 170 -0.53 10.00 -18.06
N ASP A 171 -0.68 9.90 -19.39
CA ASP A 171 -1.80 9.21 -20.04
C ASP A 171 -1.93 7.73 -19.63
N VAL A 172 -0.81 7.02 -19.38
CA VAL A 172 -0.80 5.63 -18.90
C VAL A 172 -1.34 5.54 -17.48
N TYR A 173 -1.00 6.52 -16.63
CA TYR A 173 -1.55 6.64 -15.28
C TYR A 173 -3.06 6.91 -15.31
N ILE A 174 -3.47 7.90 -16.12
CA ILE A 174 -4.86 8.35 -16.22
C ILE A 174 -5.74 7.24 -16.77
N ALA A 175 -5.37 6.60 -17.89
CA ALA A 175 -6.20 5.63 -18.61
C ALA A 175 -6.60 4.38 -17.79
N ASN A 176 -5.84 4.06 -16.73
CA ASN A 176 -6.15 2.94 -15.82
C ASN A 176 -6.32 1.58 -16.53
N ALA A 177 -5.48 1.33 -17.54
CA ALA A 177 -5.50 0.15 -18.40
C ALA A 177 -4.61 -1.02 -17.90
N GLY A 178 -4.24 -1.02 -16.61
CA GLY A 178 -3.44 -2.08 -15.96
C GLY A 178 -2.03 -1.66 -15.56
N GLU A 179 -1.34 -0.87 -16.39
CA GLU A 179 0.08 -0.49 -16.19
C GLU A 179 0.28 0.73 -15.26
N ALA A 180 -0.79 1.42 -14.90
CA ALA A 180 -0.71 2.69 -14.18
C ALA A 180 -0.03 2.64 -12.79
N CYS A 181 0.03 1.47 -12.14
CA CYS A 181 0.81 1.28 -10.91
C CYS A 181 2.33 1.35 -11.17
N LEU A 182 2.79 0.92 -12.35
CA LEU A 182 4.17 1.09 -12.80
C LEU A 182 4.43 2.57 -13.10
N ALA A 183 3.59 3.24 -13.88
CA ALA A 183 3.70 4.68 -14.15
C ALA A 183 3.78 5.52 -12.85
N CYS A 184 2.82 5.34 -11.93
CA CYS A 184 2.81 6.00 -10.62
C CYS A 184 4.11 5.81 -9.83
N LYS A 185 4.67 4.59 -9.82
CA LYS A 185 5.93 4.29 -9.12
C LYS A 185 7.16 4.85 -9.84
N THR A 186 7.16 4.90 -11.17
CA THR A 186 8.21 5.54 -11.96
C THR A 186 8.29 7.03 -11.63
N HIS A 187 7.17 7.77 -11.64
CA HIS A 187 7.15 9.19 -11.26
C HIS A 187 7.65 9.41 -9.83
N LEU A 188 7.14 8.63 -8.86
CA LEU A 188 7.63 8.69 -7.47
C LEU A 188 9.15 8.47 -7.37
N TYR A 189 9.71 7.42 -7.98
CA TYR A 189 11.15 7.15 -7.87
C TYR A 189 12.01 8.14 -8.67
N SER A 190 11.51 8.70 -9.79
CA SER A 190 12.13 9.84 -10.48
C SER A 190 12.24 11.06 -9.56
N THR A 191 11.13 11.45 -8.90
CA THR A 191 11.10 12.57 -7.96
C THR A 191 12.07 12.34 -6.79
N LEU A 192 12.08 11.15 -6.21
CA LEU A 192 12.98 10.80 -5.11
C LEU A 192 14.46 10.75 -5.54
N LYS A 193 14.75 10.33 -6.78
CA LYS A 193 16.11 10.38 -7.34
C LYS A 193 16.57 11.83 -7.50
N ALA A 194 15.70 12.72 -7.99
CA ALA A 194 16.00 14.15 -8.09
C ALA A 194 16.26 14.81 -6.72
N VAL A 195 15.58 14.37 -5.65
CA VAL A 195 15.87 14.82 -4.26
C VAL A 195 17.28 14.38 -3.82
N LEU A 196 17.72 13.17 -4.16
CA LEU A 196 19.10 12.73 -3.91
C LEU A 196 20.11 13.56 -4.72
N ASP A 197 19.88 13.74 -6.03
CA ASP A 197 20.77 14.49 -6.92
C ASP A 197 20.94 15.96 -6.48
N TYR A 198 19.86 16.61 -6.07
CA TYR A 198 19.90 17.97 -5.52
C TYR A 198 20.78 18.05 -4.26
N HIS A 199 20.65 17.09 -3.35
CA HIS A 199 21.43 17.07 -2.12
C HIS A 199 22.91 16.73 -2.37
N GLU A 200 23.23 15.83 -3.30
CA GLU A 200 24.60 15.55 -3.72
C GLU A 200 25.28 16.79 -4.33
N ALA A 201 24.53 17.60 -5.09
CA ALA A 201 25.03 18.86 -5.65
C ALA A 201 25.33 19.92 -4.57
N GLU A 202 24.40 20.15 -3.62
CA GLU A 202 24.55 21.15 -2.55
C GLU A 202 25.73 20.85 -1.59
N HIS A 203 25.97 19.57 -1.29
CA HIS A 203 27.03 19.15 -0.36
C HIS A 203 28.39 18.85 -1.04
N GLY A 204 28.48 19.08 -2.34
CA GLY A 204 29.70 19.02 -3.14
C GLY A 204 30.00 17.61 -3.66
N ASN A 205 30.28 17.54 -4.98
CA ASN A 205 30.58 16.32 -5.74
C ASN A 205 31.83 15.55 -5.27
N SER A 206 31.76 14.91 -4.10
CA SER A 206 32.56 13.73 -3.81
C SER A 206 31.88 12.54 -4.48
N SER A 207 32.49 12.04 -5.56
CA SER A 207 32.05 10.90 -6.39
C SER A 207 31.91 9.54 -5.66
N ALA A 208 31.84 9.54 -4.33
CA ALA A 208 31.95 8.38 -3.45
C ALA A 208 30.68 8.07 -2.63
N THR A 209 29.64 8.91 -2.69
CA THR A 209 28.47 8.84 -1.78
C THR A 209 27.14 8.99 -2.51
N ALA A 210 26.90 8.15 -3.51
CA ALA A 210 25.61 8.07 -4.18
C ALA A 210 24.52 7.63 -3.18
N GLY A 211 23.45 8.42 -3.08
CA GLY A 211 22.30 8.12 -2.23
C GLY A 211 21.61 6.80 -2.60
N GLN A 212 20.94 6.20 -1.62
CA GLN A 212 20.20 4.95 -1.78
C GLN A 212 18.71 5.17 -1.49
N LEU A 213 17.87 4.70 -2.41
CA LEU A 213 16.43 4.65 -2.24
C LEU A 213 16.01 3.36 -1.55
N TYR A 214 15.01 3.44 -0.67
CA TYR A 214 14.42 2.30 0.05
C TYR A 214 12.89 2.30 -0.08
N ASN A 215 12.28 1.12 -0.06
CA ASN A 215 10.83 0.95 -0.04
C ASN A 215 10.39 -0.19 0.90
N GLY A 216 9.08 -0.27 1.19
CA GLY A 216 8.46 -1.30 2.04
C GLY A 216 7.92 -2.54 1.30
N THR A 217 8.52 -2.95 0.18
CA THR A 217 8.17 -4.22 -0.50
C THR A 217 8.42 -5.40 0.44
N ASN A 218 7.44 -6.28 0.59
CA ASN A 218 7.51 -7.48 1.43
C ASN A 218 7.44 -8.79 0.59
N LYS A 219 7.58 -9.96 1.24
CA LYS A 219 7.54 -11.28 0.59
C LYS A 219 6.23 -11.53 -0.16
N ASP A 220 5.11 -11.06 0.39
CA ASP A 220 3.79 -11.26 -0.21
C ASP A 220 3.64 -10.41 -1.49
N ASP A 221 4.30 -9.24 -1.56
CA ASP A 221 4.38 -8.42 -2.76
C ASP A 221 5.21 -9.09 -3.88
N THR A 222 6.33 -9.76 -3.54
CA THR A 222 7.19 -10.39 -4.55
C THR A 222 6.57 -11.66 -5.15
N ALA A 223 5.62 -12.27 -4.44
CA ALA A 223 4.84 -13.42 -4.90
C ALA A 223 3.63 -13.05 -5.79
N ASP A 224 3.19 -11.78 -5.81
CA ASP A 224 2.02 -11.33 -6.56
C ASP A 224 2.41 -10.77 -7.95
N PRO A 225 2.11 -11.48 -9.06
CA PRO A 225 2.48 -11.05 -10.41
C PRO A 225 1.75 -9.78 -10.89
N THR A 226 0.75 -9.28 -10.15
CA THR A 226 0.07 -8.02 -10.46
C THR A 226 0.81 -6.78 -9.93
N ARG A 227 1.87 -6.97 -9.12
CA ARG A 227 2.67 -5.89 -8.50
C ARG A 227 3.68 -5.26 -9.46
N LEU A 228 3.21 -4.75 -10.61
CA LEU A 228 4.03 -4.09 -11.64
C LEU A 228 4.91 -2.94 -11.13
N GLY A 229 4.59 -2.35 -9.96
CA GLY A 229 5.43 -1.36 -9.29
C GLY A 229 6.83 -1.87 -8.86
N LEU A 230 7.04 -3.20 -8.82
CA LEU A 230 8.35 -3.81 -8.60
C LEU A 230 9.31 -3.57 -9.78
N ILE A 231 8.78 -3.45 -11.01
CA ILE A 231 9.58 -3.12 -12.20
C ILE A 231 10.20 -1.72 -12.04
N ALA A 232 9.43 -0.75 -11.55
CA ALA A 232 9.95 0.58 -11.21
C ALA A 232 11.00 0.50 -10.09
N ALA A 233 10.79 -0.31 -9.06
CA ALA A 233 11.76 -0.46 -7.97
C ALA A 233 13.10 -1.00 -8.48
N ALA A 234 13.09 -1.99 -9.37
CA ALA A 234 14.28 -2.53 -10.01
C ALA A 234 14.97 -1.48 -10.90
N ASN A 235 14.22 -0.78 -11.76
CA ASN A 235 14.76 0.26 -12.66
C ASN A 235 15.50 1.39 -11.92
N PHE A 236 15.03 1.76 -10.72
CA PHE A 236 15.64 2.78 -9.87
C PHE A 236 16.59 2.22 -8.80
N SER A 237 16.92 0.92 -8.85
CA SER A 237 17.79 0.23 -7.88
C SER A 237 17.36 0.44 -6.41
N VAL A 238 16.05 0.43 -6.16
CA VAL A 238 15.46 0.68 -4.84
C VAL A 238 15.60 -0.56 -3.96
N ALA A 239 16.26 -0.41 -2.81
CA ALA A 239 16.44 -1.48 -1.85
C ALA A 239 15.14 -1.76 -1.08
N SER A 240 14.90 -3.03 -0.75
CA SER A 240 13.66 -3.50 -0.15
C SER A 240 13.94 -4.33 1.11
N PRO A 241 14.21 -3.70 2.28
CA PRO A 241 14.67 -4.42 3.48
C PRO A 241 13.72 -5.49 4.03
N LEU A 242 12.46 -5.54 3.54
CA LEU A 242 11.43 -6.48 3.97
C LEU A 242 11.11 -7.55 2.90
N GLU A 243 11.81 -7.61 1.77
CA GLU A 243 11.42 -8.44 0.60
C GLU A 243 11.31 -9.96 0.86
N HIS A 244 11.88 -10.42 1.98
CA HIS A 244 11.91 -11.80 2.45
C HIS A 244 11.01 -12.03 3.69
N MET A 245 10.27 -11.00 4.14
CA MET A 245 9.37 -11.01 5.31
C MET A 245 7.90 -11.11 4.90
N THR A 246 7.16 -12.00 5.55
CA THR A 246 5.69 -12.07 5.45
C THR A 246 5.01 -10.85 6.08
N LYS A 247 3.77 -10.55 5.70
CA LYS A 247 3.01 -9.47 6.34
C LYS A 247 2.84 -9.64 7.86
N ALA A 248 2.76 -10.88 8.34
CA ALA A 248 2.67 -11.19 9.77
C ALA A 248 3.95 -10.80 10.53
N GLN A 249 5.11 -11.18 9.99
CA GLN A 249 6.42 -10.80 10.53
C GLN A 249 6.60 -9.27 10.55
N VAL A 250 6.20 -8.58 9.46
CA VAL A 250 6.23 -7.10 9.41
C VAL A 250 5.38 -6.47 10.51
N ARG A 251 4.14 -6.92 10.74
CA ARG A 251 3.30 -6.40 11.83
C ARG A 251 3.88 -6.72 13.22
N ARG A 252 4.43 -7.92 13.43
CA ARG A 252 5.06 -8.37 14.69
C ARG A 252 6.28 -7.51 15.03
N ALA A 253 7.16 -7.26 14.06
CA ALA A 253 8.32 -6.37 14.21
C ALA A 253 7.91 -4.91 14.44
N ALA A 254 6.94 -4.39 13.67
CA ALA A 254 6.43 -3.03 13.83
C ALA A 254 5.80 -2.80 15.22
N GLN A 255 5.06 -3.79 15.74
CA GLN A 255 4.49 -3.76 17.08
C GLN A 255 5.60 -3.77 18.15
N HIS A 256 6.62 -4.60 17.99
CA HIS A 256 7.75 -4.69 18.94
C HIS A 256 8.55 -3.39 19.00
N LEU A 257 8.77 -2.74 17.85
CA LEU A 257 9.42 -1.42 17.73
C LEU A 257 8.52 -0.23 18.09
N GLY A 258 7.28 -0.48 18.54
CA GLY A 258 6.38 0.55 19.06
C GLY A 258 5.72 1.45 18.01
N LEU A 259 5.72 1.07 16.73
CA LEU A 259 5.12 1.88 15.66
C LEU A 259 3.60 2.00 15.84
N PRO A 260 3.01 3.20 15.87
CA PRO A 260 1.60 3.40 16.21
C PRO A 260 0.64 2.82 15.17
N ASN A 261 1.10 2.63 13.92
CA ASN A 261 0.31 2.10 12.81
C ASN A 261 0.46 0.58 12.59
N TRP A 262 1.07 -0.16 13.53
CA TRP A 262 1.38 -1.59 13.38
C TRP A 262 0.16 -2.45 13.02
N ASN A 263 -1.04 -2.08 13.50
CA ASN A 263 -2.29 -2.80 13.23
C ASN A 263 -3.26 -2.08 12.28
N THR A 264 -2.87 -0.94 11.68
CA THR A 264 -3.75 -0.21 10.77
C THR A 264 -4.13 -1.09 9.57
N ALA A 265 -5.37 -0.96 9.10
CA ALA A 265 -5.88 -1.64 7.92
C ALA A 265 -5.05 -1.29 6.68
N ALA A 266 -4.96 -2.20 5.71
CA ALA A 266 -4.23 -1.95 4.48
C ALA A 266 -4.97 -0.89 3.63
N SER A 267 -4.45 0.34 3.61
CA SER A 267 -4.91 1.44 2.77
C SER A 267 -3.92 1.71 1.62
N PRO A 268 -4.13 1.12 0.43
CA PRO A 268 -3.54 1.61 -0.80
C PRO A 268 -4.01 3.03 -1.11
N CYS A 269 -3.41 3.66 -2.12
CA CYS A 269 -3.82 4.97 -2.63
C CYS A 269 -5.28 4.97 -3.14
N LEU A 270 -5.91 6.15 -3.21
CA LEU A 270 -7.29 6.36 -3.69
C LEU A 270 -7.48 5.81 -5.10
N ARG A 271 -6.43 5.82 -5.92
CA ARG A 271 -6.43 5.22 -7.26
C ARG A 271 -6.91 3.75 -7.28
N SER A 272 -6.66 2.98 -6.22
CA SER A 272 -7.09 1.58 -6.12
C SER A 272 -8.60 1.39 -5.99
N ARG A 273 -9.38 2.47 -5.86
CA ARG A 273 -10.85 2.47 -5.80
C ARG A 273 -11.48 2.55 -7.19
N LEU A 274 -10.72 2.94 -8.21
CA LEU A 274 -11.18 3.00 -9.60
C LEU A 274 -11.22 1.59 -10.19
N ALA A 275 -12.36 1.18 -10.75
CA ALA A 275 -12.40 -0.01 -11.60
C ALA A 275 -11.54 0.18 -12.85
N LEU A 276 -11.04 -0.91 -13.47
CA LEU A 276 -10.24 -0.80 -14.71
C LEU A 276 -11.00 -0.02 -15.80
N GLY A 277 -10.27 0.82 -16.52
CA GLY A 277 -10.83 1.72 -17.53
C GLY A 277 -11.66 2.88 -16.98
N VAL A 278 -11.80 3.04 -15.66
CA VAL A 278 -12.26 4.30 -15.05
C VAL A 278 -11.03 5.19 -14.85
N GLU A 279 -11.04 6.37 -15.47
CA GLU A 279 -9.91 7.28 -15.52
C GLU A 279 -9.49 7.81 -14.14
N ALA A 280 -8.19 7.93 -13.90
CA ALA A 280 -7.61 8.42 -12.65
C ALA A 280 -7.47 9.96 -12.59
N THR A 281 -8.56 10.68 -12.88
CA THR A 281 -8.57 12.16 -12.85
C THR A 281 -8.55 12.69 -11.41
N GLN A 282 -8.00 13.90 -11.24
CA GLN A 282 -8.07 14.68 -9.99
C GLN A 282 -9.50 14.76 -9.43
N SER A 283 -10.50 14.93 -10.30
CA SER A 283 -11.91 15.02 -9.93
C SER A 283 -12.41 13.69 -9.35
N HIS A 284 -12.19 12.58 -10.06
CA HIS A 284 -12.61 11.26 -9.59
C HIS A 284 -11.96 10.88 -8.26
N LEU A 285 -10.67 11.16 -8.08
CA LEU A 285 -9.95 10.89 -6.83
C LEU A 285 -10.48 11.75 -5.66
N SER A 286 -10.80 13.03 -5.92
CA SER A 286 -11.42 13.91 -4.93
C SER A 286 -12.85 13.49 -4.55
N MET A 287 -13.65 13.03 -5.51
CA MET A 287 -14.98 12.46 -5.26
C MET A 287 -14.89 11.24 -4.32
N ILE A 288 -13.94 10.34 -4.60
CA ILE A 288 -13.71 9.13 -3.79
C ILE A 288 -13.27 9.51 -2.37
N GLU A 289 -12.33 10.44 -2.21
CA GLU A 289 -11.86 10.86 -0.88
C GLU A 289 -12.99 11.49 -0.03
N GLN A 290 -13.80 12.36 -0.64
CA GLN A 290 -14.95 12.99 0.03
C GLN A 290 -16.01 11.96 0.43
N ALA A 291 -16.28 10.97 -0.45
CA ALA A 291 -17.19 9.89 -0.15
C ALA A 291 -16.66 8.96 0.97
N GLU A 292 -15.38 8.58 0.94
CA GLU A 292 -14.75 7.81 2.04
C GLU A 292 -14.84 8.59 3.37
N ARG A 293 -14.61 9.91 3.35
CA ARG A 293 -14.76 10.79 4.53
C ARG A 293 -16.19 10.78 5.08
N LYS A 294 -17.22 10.86 4.23
CA LYS A 294 -18.64 10.77 4.64
C LYS A 294 -18.98 9.41 5.27
N VAL A 295 -18.49 8.32 4.70
CA VAL A 295 -18.71 6.97 5.24
C VAL A 295 -18.03 6.82 6.60
N ARG A 296 -16.74 7.20 6.74
CA ARG A 296 -16.03 7.18 8.04
C ARG A 296 -16.69 8.04 9.11
N ALA A 297 -17.26 9.18 8.75
CA ALA A 297 -17.94 10.07 9.70
C ALA A 297 -19.28 9.54 10.21
N THR A 298 -19.88 8.54 9.55
CA THR A 298 -21.22 8.02 9.88
C THR A 298 -21.19 6.64 10.53
N LEU A 299 -20.32 5.74 10.04
CA LEU A 299 -20.15 4.39 10.59
C LEU A 299 -19.21 4.35 11.81
N PRO A 300 -19.41 3.44 12.78
CA PRO A 300 -18.53 3.22 13.93
C PRO A 300 -17.25 2.45 13.56
N LEU A 301 -16.50 2.95 12.57
CA LEU A 301 -15.23 2.38 12.10
C LEU A 301 -14.05 2.81 12.97
N ASN A 302 -12.98 2.03 12.93
CA ASN A 302 -11.70 2.36 13.56
C ASN A 302 -10.54 2.14 12.57
N GLU A 303 -9.30 2.36 13.00
CA GLU A 303 -8.10 2.26 12.17
C GLU A 303 -7.80 0.85 11.62
N THR A 304 -8.36 -0.20 12.22
CA THR A 304 -8.24 -1.59 11.75
C THR A 304 -9.41 -2.01 10.85
N SER A 305 -10.44 -1.17 10.69
CA SER A 305 -11.59 -1.47 9.84
C SER A 305 -11.26 -1.30 8.35
N ASN A 306 -11.62 -2.28 7.52
CA ASN A 306 -11.55 -2.12 6.08
C ASN A 306 -12.78 -1.33 5.62
N MET A 307 -12.54 -0.17 5.00
CA MET A 307 -13.57 0.60 4.29
C MET A 307 -12.96 1.23 3.04
N ARG A 308 -13.67 1.12 1.91
CA ARG A 308 -13.32 1.77 0.64
C ARG A 308 -14.58 2.24 -0.09
N VAL A 309 -14.52 3.37 -0.79
CA VAL A 309 -15.58 3.74 -1.75
C VAL A 309 -15.04 3.56 -3.16
N ARG A 310 -15.49 2.53 -3.87
CA ARG A 310 -15.08 2.27 -5.25
C ARG A 310 -15.90 3.06 -6.24
N MET A 311 -15.25 3.57 -7.27
CA MET A 311 -15.89 4.15 -8.44
C MET A 311 -15.89 3.12 -9.58
N LEU A 312 -17.08 2.69 -9.96
CA LEU A 312 -17.33 1.81 -11.09
C LEU A 312 -17.68 2.63 -12.35
N ALA A 313 -17.70 1.97 -13.50
CA ALA A 313 -18.15 2.57 -14.76
C ALA A 313 -19.53 3.26 -14.62
N ARG A 314 -19.67 4.40 -15.32
CA ARG A 314 -20.78 5.36 -15.20
C ARG A 314 -20.90 6.01 -13.82
N GLN A 315 -19.77 6.27 -13.15
CA GLN A 315 -19.68 6.96 -11.86
C GLN A 315 -20.58 6.35 -10.77
N ARG A 316 -20.73 5.02 -10.74
CA ARG A 316 -21.48 4.34 -9.66
C ARG A 316 -20.55 4.08 -8.48
N ALA A 317 -20.98 4.43 -7.28
CA ALA A 317 -20.24 4.13 -6.06
C ALA A 317 -20.57 2.74 -5.52
N ARG A 318 -19.55 2.03 -5.03
CA ARG A 318 -19.68 0.82 -4.22
C ARG A 318 -18.89 0.99 -2.92
N VAL A 319 -19.60 1.10 -1.81
CA VAL A 319 -19.04 1.13 -0.46
C VAL A 319 -18.72 -0.30 -0.05
N GLU A 320 -17.43 -0.61 0.06
CA GLU A 320 -16.93 -1.86 0.61
C GLU A 320 -16.57 -1.68 2.07
N VAL A 321 -17.16 -2.50 2.95
CA VAL A 321 -16.88 -2.52 4.40
C VAL A 321 -16.68 -3.95 4.90
N ASP A 322 -16.02 -4.13 6.04
CA ASP A 322 -15.95 -5.43 6.73
C ASP A 322 -17.35 -6.09 6.82
N LEU A 323 -17.43 -7.42 6.69
CA LEU A 323 -18.70 -8.15 6.56
C LEU A 323 -19.69 -7.85 7.70
N CYS A 324 -19.19 -7.73 8.92
CA CYS A 324 -19.92 -7.30 10.12
C CYS A 324 -20.62 -5.93 9.99
N MET A 325 -20.06 -5.02 9.20
CA MET A 325 -20.52 -3.64 9.03
C MET A 325 -21.50 -3.48 7.85
N VAL A 326 -21.64 -4.48 6.99
CA VAL A 326 -22.56 -4.43 5.83
C VAL A 326 -23.99 -4.06 6.24
N PRO A 327 -24.63 -4.67 7.26
CA PRO A 327 -26.01 -4.32 7.61
C PRO A 327 -26.18 -2.90 8.16
N GLU A 328 -25.14 -2.33 8.78
CA GLU A 328 -25.15 -0.93 9.21
C GLU A 328 -24.95 0.01 8.01
N ALA A 329 -23.98 -0.29 7.14
CA ALA A 329 -23.76 0.47 5.91
C ALA A 329 -24.98 0.49 4.99
N GLU A 330 -25.72 -0.62 4.87
CA GLU A 330 -26.98 -0.68 4.10
C GLU A 330 -28.04 0.28 4.64
N ARG A 331 -28.18 0.42 5.97
CA ARG A 331 -29.09 1.40 6.60
C ARG A 331 -28.71 2.84 6.29
N MET A 332 -27.43 3.12 6.07
CA MET A 332 -26.92 4.47 5.80
C MET A 332 -27.06 4.91 4.33
N VAL A 333 -27.42 4.01 3.40
CA VAL A 333 -27.48 4.29 1.96
C VAL A 333 -28.40 5.46 1.62
N GLU A 334 -29.56 5.56 2.25
CA GLU A 334 -30.49 6.68 2.04
C GLU A 334 -29.92 8.02 2.53
N GLU A 335 -29.17 8.03 3.64
CA GLU A 335 -28.50 9.24 4.15
C GLU A 335 -27.31 9.66 3.28
N TRP A 336 -26.59 8.69 2.72
CA TRP A 336 -25.44 8.95 1.86
C TRP A 336 -25.84 9.42 0.45
N SER A 337 -26.95 8.93 -0.08
CA SER A 337 -27.34 9.14 -1.49
C SER A 337 -27.33 10.61 -1.93
N PRO A 338 -27.92 11.59 -1.20
CA PRO A 338 -27.88 13.00 -1.59
C PRO A 338 -26.47 13.58 -1.62
N HIS A 339 -25.59 13.16 -0.70
CA HIS A 339 -24.20 13.62 -0.65
C HIS A 339 -23.39 13.03 -1.81
N PHE A 340 -23.55 11.74 -2.09
CA PHE A 340 -22.89 11.06 -3.20
C PHE A 340 -23.33 11.63 -4.55
N GLN A 341 -24.62 11.93 -4.71
CA GLN A 341 -25.16 12.61 -5.90
C GLN A 341 -24.57 14.02 -6.06
N ALA A 342 -24.46 14.80 -4.97
CA ALA A 342 -23.85 16.13 -5.00
C ALA A 342 -22.35 16.11 -5.34
N LEU A 343 -21.64 15.01 -5.03
CA LEU A 343 -20.26 14.77 -5.48
C LEU A 343 -20.18 14.37 -6.97
N GLY A 344 -21.26 13.88 -7.58
CA GLY A 344 -21.33 13.43 -8.97
C GLY A 344 -21.55 11.93 -9.17
N PHE A 345 -21.69 11.13 -8.11
CA PHE A 345 -21.97 9.70 -8.26
C PHE A 345 -23.41 9.45 -8.71
N ALA A 346 -23.59 8.57 -9.71
CA ALA A 346 -24.88 8.22 -10.27
C ALA A 346 -25.75 7.35 -9.34
N SER A 347 -25.11 6.52 -8.51
CA SER A 347 -25.77 5.71 -7.48
C SER A 347 -24.76 5.25 -6.43
N VAL A 348 -25.24 4.72 -5.31
CA VAL A 348 -24.42 4.12 -4.25
C VAL A 348 -24.97 2.74 -3.89
N GLN A 349 -24.07 1.78 -3.69
CA GLN A 349 -24.36 0.40 -3.29
C GLN A 349 -23.41 -0.02 -2.17
N VAL A 350 -23.78 -1.01 -1.36
CA VAL A 350 -22.92 -1.59 -0.31
C VAL A 350 -22.54 -3.02 -0.69
N SER A 351 -21.34 -3.46 -0.28
CA SER A 351 -20.90 -4.84 -0.42
C SER A 351 -19.86 -5.21 0.65
N PRO A 352 -19.70 -6.49 1.01
CA PRO A 352 -18.61 -6.91 1.88
C PRO A 352 -17.25 -6.69 1.20
N PHE A 353 -16.30 -6.18 1.98
CA PHE A 353 -14.91 -6.00 1.59
C PHE A 353 -14.27 -7.34 1.22
N LYS A 354 -13.42 -7.32 0.17
CA LYS A 354 -12.63 -8.46 -0.27
C LYS A 354 -11.19 -8.03 -0.53
N SER A 355 -10.22 -8.64 0.17
CA SER A 355 -8.80 -8.47 -0.14
C SER A 355 -8.47 -8.96 -1.57
N GLY A 356 -7.37 -8.49 -2.14
CA GLY A 356 -6.91 -8.90 -3.49
C GLY A 356 -7.79 -8.45 -4.67
N SER A 357 -8.97 -7.86 -4.43
CA SER A 357 -9.93 -7.44 -5.48
C SER A 357 -9.51 -6.16 -6.24
N VAL A 358 -8.22 -5.98 -6.48
CA VAL A 358 -7.72 -4.99 -7.45
C VAL A 358 -8.13 -5.50 -8.83
N ALA A 359 -9.05 -4.81 -9.49
CA ALA A 359 -9.52 -5.13 -10.84
C ALA A 359 -10.27 -6.47 -11.06
N THR A 360 -11.38 -6.70 -10.36
CA THR A 360 -12.47 -7.47 -11.01
C THR A 360 -12.95 -6.70 -12.24
N LYS A 361 -12.95 -7.33 -13.43
CA LYS A 361 -13.56 -6.78 -14.65
C LYS A 361 -14.99 -6.33 -14.34
N ALA A 362 -15.43 -5.23 -14.96
CA ALA A 362 -16.80 -4.76 -14.78
C ALA A 362 -17.80 -5.82 -15.26
N ASP A 363 -18.67 -6.29 -14.36
CA ASP A 363 -19.78 -7.18 -14.71
C ASP A 363 -20.66 -6.51 -15.78
N THR A 364 -20.71 -7.10 -16.96
CA THR A 364 -21.59 -6.69 -18.07
C THR A 364 -22.98 -7.33 -18.00
N SER A 365 -23.25 -8.12 -16.97
CA SER A 365 -24.49 -8.87 -16.76
C SER A 365 -25.59 -8.04 -16.08
N THR A 366 -26.14 -7.03 -16.77
CA THR A 366 -27.55 -6.58 -16.63
C THR A 366 -27.93 -5.49 -17.64
N VAL A 367 -28.20 -5.88 -18.90
CA VAL A 367 -29.19 -5.22 -19.74
C VAL A 367 -29.96 -6.31 -20.50
N GLY A 368 -31.02 -6.81 -19.87
CA GLY A 368 -32.14 -7.44 -20.58
C GLY A 368 -33.29 -6.44 -20.54
N GLY A 369 -33.85 -6.09 -21.70
CA GLY A 369 -34.88 -5.05 -21.79
C GLY A 369 -35.10 -4.61 -23.24
N ASP A 370 -36.13 -5.20 -23.83
CA ASP A 370 -36.78 -4.93 -25.13
C ASP A 370 -36.36 -3.68 -25.93
N VAL A 371 -36.01 -3.91 -27.20
CA VAL A 371 -36.52 -3.09 -28.31
C VAL A 371 -37.13 -4.04 -29.33
N SER A 372 -38.41 -3.81 -29.63
CA SER A 372 -39.16 -4.51 -30.66
C SER A 372 -38.84 -3.95 -32.04
N ASP A 373 -38.23 -4.75 -32.92
CA ASP A 373 -38.15 -4.41 -34.34
C ASP A 373 -39.28 -5.07 -35.13
N ASN A 374 -39.97 -4.21 -35.89
CA ASN A 374 -41.17 -4.51 -36.65
C ASN A 374 -40.77 -4.71 -38.13
N GLU A 375 -40.57 -5.96 -38.55
CA GLU A 375 -40.19 -6.28 -39.92
C GLU A 375 -41.39 -6.84 -40.71
N GLN A 376 -42.08 -5.95 -41.42
CA GLN A 376 -43.05 -6.33 -42.45
C GLN A 376 -42.30 -6.81 -43.70
N ALA A 377 -42.54 -8.05 -44.09
CA ALA A 377 -42.23 -8.57 -45.41
C ALA A 377 -43.50 -9.23 -46.00
N ALA A 378 -43.80 -8.88 -47.26
CA ALA A 378 -45.00 -9.20 -48.05
C ALA A 378 -46.28 -8.42 -47.71
#